data_AF-A0A951ZJ78-F1
#
_entry.id   AF-A0A951ZJ78-F1
#
_cell.length_a   1.000
_cell.length_b   1.000
_cell.length_c   1.000
_cell.angle_alpha   90.00
_cell.angle_beta   90.00
_cell.angle_gamma   90.00
#
_symmetry.space_group_name_H-M   'P 1'
#
loop_
_entity.id
_entity.type
_entity.pdbx_description
1 polymer ?
#
loop_
_entity_poly.entity_id
_entity_poly.type
_entity_poly.pdbx_seq_one_letter_code
_entity_poly.pdbx_strand_id
1 'polypeptide(L)' 'MDWRVVILAVVLLAVMVAGLSVKLIFKKNGRFAGTCASQSPFLNESGESCSLCGAKPDEQCKNS' A
#
# COMPACT_ATOMS: atom_id res chain seq x y z
N MET A 1 29.55 3.08 -12.95
CA MET A 1 28.08 3.03 -13.11
C MET A 1 27.75 2.61 -14.52
N ASP A 2 27.39 1.36 -14.71
CA ASP A 2 26.98 0.83 -16.01
C ASP A 2 25.56 1.32 -16.34
N TRP A 3 25.45 2.23 -17.31
CA TRP A 3 24.20 2.90 -17.68
C TRP A 3 23.07 1.93 -18.06
N ARG A 4 23.42 0.76 -18.61
CA ARG A 4 22.48 -0.32 -18.94
C ARG A 4 21.70 -0.80 -17.71
N VAL A 5 22.37 -0.90 -16.56
CA VAL A 5 21.80 -1.39 -15.31
C VAL A 5 20.89 -0.33 -14.69
N VAL A 6 21.28 0.94 -14.82
CA VAL A 6 20.47 2.09 -14.38
C VAL A 6 19.15 2.16 -15.17
N ILE A 7 19.20 2.07 -16.50
CA ILE A 7 17.98 2.05 -17.32
C ILE A 7 17.09 0.87 -16.94
N LEU A 8 17.67 -0.33 -16.80
CA LEU A 8 16.91 -1.53 -16.47
C LEU A 8 16.21 -1.41 -15.10
N ALA A 9 16.90 -0.86 -14.10
CA ALA A 9 16.33 -0.62 -12.78
C ALA A 9 15.19 0.40 -12.82
N VAL A 10 15.36 1.52 -13.53
CA VAL A 10 14.32 2.56 -13.65
C VAL A 10 13.08 2.02 -14.36
N VAL A 11 13.24 1.25 -15.44
CA VAL A 11 12.13 0.62 -16.15
C VAL A 11 11.37 -0.36 -15.25
N LEU A 12 12.07 -1.21 -14.51
CA LEU A 12 11.44 -2.17 -13.60
C LEU A 12 10.62 -1.47 -12.50
N LEU A 13 11.17 -0.39 -11.93
CA LEU A 13 10.52 0.40 -10.88
C LEU A 13 9.28 1.13 -11.45
N ALA A 14 9.39 1.71 -12.64
CA ALA A 14 8.28 2.36 -13.33
C ALA A 14 7.13 1.38 -13.63
N VAL A 15 7.44 0.15 -14.06
CA VAL A 15 6.43 -0.90 -14.32
C VAL A 15 5.67 -1.28 -13.03
N MET A 16 6.37 -1.41 -11.89
CA MET A 16 5.70 -1.69 -10.61
C MET A 16 4.74 -0.58 -10.20
N VAL A 17 5.16 0.68 -10.29
CA VAL A 17 4.32 1.82 -9.93
C VAL A 17 3.13 1.94 -10.88
N ALA A 18 3.34 1.78 -12.19
CA ALA A 18 2.27 1.78 -13.18
C ALA A 18 1.24 0.67 -12.93
N GLY A 19 1.70 -0.54 -12.59
CA GLY A 19 0.82 -1.66 -12.25
C GLY A 19 -0.07 -1.40 -11.04
N LEU A 20 0.47 -0.74 -10.01
CA LEU A 20 -0.31 -0.31 -8.83
C LEU A 20 -1.34 0.78 -9.18
N SER A 21 -0.95 1.75 -10.02
CA SER A 21 -1.84 2.84 -10.46
C SER A 21 -3.01 2.33 -11.29
N VAL A 22 -2.78 1.41 -12.24
CA VAL A 22 -3.85 0.82 -13.06
C VAL A 22 -4.87 0.09 -12.18
N LYS A 23 -4.38 -0.68 -11.19
CA LYS A 23 -5.27 -1.38 -10.24
C LYS A 23 -6.11 -0.43 -9.41
N LEU A 24 -5.63 0.78 -9.11
CA LEU A 24 -6.36 1.80 -8.37
C LEU A 24 -7.51 2.40 -9.19
N ILE A 25 -7.26 2.69 -10.48
CA ILE A 25 -8.27 3.25 -11.40
C ILE A 25 -9.41 2.25 -11.63
N PHE A 26 -9.10 0.96 -11.74
CA PHE A 26 -10.11 -0.10 -11.92
C PHE A 26 -10.84 -0.49 -10.63
N LYS A 27 -10.42 0.01 -9.46
CA LYS A 27 -11.05 -0.33 -8.19
C LYS A 27 -12.17 0.66 -7.86
N LYS A 28 -13.39 0.14 -7.73
CA LYS A 28 -14.59 0.91 -7.32
C LYS A 28 -14.31 1.52 -5.93
N ASN A 29 -14.28 2.86 -5.85
CA ASN A 29 -13.90 3.72 -4.70
C ASN A 29 -12.41 4.13 -4.56
N GLY A 30 -11.50 3.77 -5.48
CA GLY A 30 -10.12 4.29 -5.49
C GLY A 30 -9.31 4.08 -4.21
N ARG A 31 -9.80 3.24 -3.28
CA ARG A 31 -9.16 2.98 -1.99
C ARG A 31 -8.13 1.88 -2.12
N PHE A 32 -6.91 2.15 -1.64
CA PHE A 32 -5.87 1.13 -1.50
C PHE A 32 -6.43 -0.05 -0.69
N ALA A 33 -6.16 -1.28 -1.15
CA ALA A 33 -6.76 -2.51 -0.58
C ALA A 33 -6.16 -2.93 0.77
N GLY A 34 -5.71 -1.97 1.58
CA GLY A 34 -4.94 -2.25 2.78
C GLY A 34 -3.58 -2.83 2.44
N THR A 35 -2.55 -1.98 2.36
CA THR A 35 -1.17 -2.46 2.51
C THR A 35 -0.81 -2.40 3.99
N CYS A 36 0.29 -3.02 4.44
CA CYS A 36 0.69 -2.95 5.86
C CYS A 36 0.72 -1.52 6.42
N ALA A 37 1.01 -0.51 5.57
CA ALA A 37 0.99 0.90 5.96
C ALA A 37 -0.42 1.45 6.27
N SER A 38 -1.45 0.94 5.58
CA SER A 38 -2.85 1.35 5.77
C SER A 38 -3.43 0.94 7.11
N GLN A 39 -2.76 0.04 7.85
CA GLN A 39 -3.17 -0.40 9.19
C GLN A 39 -2.58 0.47 10.30
N SER A 40 -1.72 1.44 9.96
CA SER A 40 -1.25 2.39 10.95
C SER A 40 -2.39 3.32 11.37
N PRO A 41 -2.51 3.65 12.67
CA PRO A 41 -3.55 4.53 13.19
C PRO A 41 -3.48 5.94 12.59
N PHE A 42 -2.30 6.34 12.10
CA PHE A 42 -2.05 7.64 11.47
C PHE A 42 -2.59 7.75 10.03
N LEU A 43 -2.59 6.66 9.26
CA LEU A 43 -3.05 6.65 7.85
C LEU A 43 -4.47 6.10 7.68
N ASN A 44 -5.03 5.48 8.71
CA ASN A 44 -6.38 4.92 8.71
C ASN A 44 -7.42 5.97 9.16
N GLU A 45 -7.57 7.04 8.39
CA GLU A 45 -8.54 8.12 8.65
C GLU A 45 -10.01 7.67 8.52
N SER A 46 -10.26 6.50 7.91
CA SER A 46 -11.60 5.97 7.66
C SER A 46 -12.21 5.25 8.87
N GLY A 47 -11.49 5.09 9.97
CA GLY A 47 -12.02 4.41 11.16
C GLY A 47 -12.10 2.88 11.01
N GLU A 48 -11.51 2.31 9.96
CA GLU A 48 -11.72 0.90 9.57
C GLU A 48 -10.93 -0.03 10.50
N SER A 49 -11.48 -1.20 10.84
CA SER A 49 -10.76 -2.17 11.67
C SER A 49 -9.57 -2.75 10.91
N CYS A 50 -8.46 -2.91 11.62
CA CYS A 50 -7.21 -3.45 11.10
C CYS A 50 -7.42 -4.85 10.51
N SER A 51 -7.27 -5.04 9.19
CA SER A 51 -7.60 -6.32 8.53
C SER A 51 -6.72 -7.51 8.95
N LEU A 52 -5.55 -7.29 9.57
CA LEU A 52 -4.69 -8.36 10.10
C LEU A 52 -5.04 -8.78 11.53
N CYS A 53 -5.48 -7.85 12.38
CA CYS A 53 -5.64 -8.11 13.83
C CYS A 53 -7.03 -7.76 14.39
N GLY A 54 -7.90 -7.14 13.60
CA GLY A 54 -9.26 -6.73 13.98
C GLY A 54 -9.35 -5.49 14.89
N ALA A 55 -8.22 -4.96 15.37
CA ALA A 55 -8.20 -3.79 16.25
C ALA A 55 -8.77 -2.54 15.57
N LYS A 56 -9.47 -1.72 16.33
CA LYS A 56 -9.90 -0.38 15.90
C LYS A 56 -8.68 0.53 15.74
N PRO A 57 -8.74 1.60 14.93
CA PRO A 57 -7.59 2.48 14.73
C PRO A 57 -7.08 3.16 16.01
N ASP A 58 -7.92 3.30 17.04
CA ASP A 58 -7.50 3.82 18.36
C ASP A 58 -6.87 2.74 19.26
N GLU A 59 -7.03 1.46 18.91
CA GLU A 59 -6.45 0.34 19.65
C GLU A 59 -5.18 -0.17 18.97
N GLN A 60 -4.11 -0.33 19.76
CA GLN A 60 -2.92 -1.04 19.32
C GLN A 60 -3.26 -2.52 19.12
N CYS A 61 -2.83 -3.13 18.01
CA CYS A 61 -2.92 -4.58 17.84
C CYS A 61 -2.24 -5.26 19.04
N LYS A 62 -3.01 -5.94 19.88
CA LYS A 62 -2.44 -6.74 20.96
C LYS A 62 -1.77 -7.95 20.33
N ASN A 63 -0.45 -8.02 20.52
CA ASN A 63 0.36 -9.15 20.11
C ASN A 63 -0.21 -10.43 20.75
N SER A 64 -0.59 -11.42 19.94
CA SER A 64 -0.67 -12.82 20.37
C SER A 64 0.54 -13.54 19.83
#